data_AF-A0A960DZW2-F1
#
_entry.id   AF-A0A960DZW2-F1
#
_cell.length_a   1.000
_cell.length_b   1.000
_cell.length_c   1.000
_cell.angle_alpha   90.00
_cell.angle_beta   90.00
_cell.angle_gamma   90.00
#
_symmetry.space_group_name_H-M   'P 1'
#
loop_
_entity.id
_entity.type
_entity.pdbx_description
1 polymer ?
#
loop_
_entity_poly.entity_id
_entity_poly.type
_entity_poly.pdbx_seq_one_letter_code
_entity_poly.pdbx_strand_id
1 'polypeptide(L)'
;MQVYVRDVESSVVRPDKELKGFAKVHLEPGEAQTVSIALDRRAFAVWDVAAQDWLVEAGTYEIVVARSSVEVVATTAHEVASDDRVTPVPGPASFVATDAEFARLLGGPVPEVPPVRPFHRNSTLEELQATWVGRRIGDAVLRQALREAAHEFPDPDPATRRMIRSAVTEGPIRGLVLMSGGRFPFPLADAVVAVANGDRRALGEVLAELVRRR
;
A
#
# COMPACT_ATOMS: atom_id res chain seq x y z
N MET A 1 -17.68 4.19 -22.50
CA MET A 1 -16.78 3.41 -23.39
C MET A 1 -15.35 3.55 -22.88
N GLN A 2 -14.57 2.49 -22.95
CA GLN A 2 -13.17 2.44 -22.50
C GLN A 2 -12.28 1.93 -23.63
N VAL A 3 -11.06 2.44 -23.70
CA VAL A 3 -10.01 2.03 -24.66
C VAL A 3 -8.79 1.58 -23.88
N TYR A 4 -8.37 0.35 -24.16
CA TYR A 4 -7.19 -0.27 -23.58
C TYR A 4 -6.13 -0.50 -24.65
N VAL A 5 -4.88 -0.61 -24.22
CA VAL A 5 -3.76 -1.07 -25.04
C VAL A 5 -3.21 -2.35 -24.42
N ARG A 6 -2.98 -3.36 -25.26
CA ARG A 6 -2.37 -4.63 -24.90
C ARG A 6 -1.12 -4.83 -25.75
N ASP A 7 -0.03 -5.14 -25.10
CA ASP A 7 1.22 -5.52 -25.76
C ASP A 7 1.18 -7.03 -26.03
N VAL A 8 1.28 -7.46 -27.29
CA VAL A 8 1.11 -8.88 -27.65
C VAL A 8 2.33 -9.69 -27.24
N GLU A 9 3.52 -9.12 -27.37
CA GLU A 9 4.80 -9.74 -27.04
C GLU A 9 5.69 -8.73 -26.32
N SER A 10 5.63 -8.73 -24.98
CA SER A 10 6.39 -7.80 -24.13
C SER A 10 7.61 -8.48 -23.52
N SER A 11 8.76 -7.79 -23.50
CA SER A 11 9.98 -8.29 -22.84
C SER A 11 9.99 -8.11 -21.31
N VAL A 12 9.02 -7.35 -20.80
CA VAL A 12 8.79 -7.08 -19.37
C VAL A 12 7.41 -7.56 -18.94
N VAL A 13 7.22 -7.77 -17.63
CA VAL A 13 5.88 -8.08 -17.11
C VAL A 13 4.98 -6.88 -17.23
N ARG A 14 3.86 -7.05 -17.93
CA ARG A 14 2.81 -6.05 -18.05
C ARG A 14 1.45 -6.66 -17.70
N PRO A 15 0.48 -5.85 -17.28
CA PRO A 15 -0.92 -6.27 -17.27
C PRO A 15 -1.34 -6.76 -18.66
N ASP A 16 -2.28 -7.71 -18.73
CA ASP A 16 -2.84 -8.19 -20.01
C ASP A 16 -3.30 -7.04 -20.92
N LYS A 17 -3.89 -5.99 -20.34
CA LYS A 17 -4.23 -4.74 -21.03
C LYS A 17 -4.31 -3.60 -20.02
N GLU A 18 -3.99 -2.40 -20.47
CA GLU A 18 -3.96 -1.19 -19.65
C GLU A 18 -4.96 -0.16 -20.19
N LEU A 19 -5.77 0.47 -19.31
CA LEU A 19 -6.70 1.52 -19.73
C LEU A 19 -5.91 2.76 -20.17
N LYS A 20 -6.10 3.21 -21.41
CA LYS A 20 -5.41 4.39 -21.97
C LYS A 20 -6.34 5.55 -22.25
N GLY A 21 -7.65 5.32 -22.31
CA GLY A 21 -8.63 6.38 -22.41
C GLY A 21 -10.04 5.89 -22.17
N PHE A 22 -10.93 6.82 -21.85
CA PHE A 22 -12.36 6.52 -21.72
C PHE A 22 -13.17 7.75 -22.09
N ALA A 23 -14.42 7.52 -22.45
CA ALA A 23 -15.39 8.56 -22.69
C ALA A 23 -16.72 8.18 -22.06
N LYS A 24 -17.32 9.15 -21.37
CA LYS A 24 -18.70 9.09 -20.91
C LYS A 24 -19.53 9.94 -21.86
N VAL A 25 -20.50 9.31 -22.50
CA VAL A 25 -21.44 9.96 -23.42
C VAL A 25 -22.85 9.73 -22.91
N HIS A 26 -23.69 10.75 -23.04
CA HIS A 26 -25.13 10.64 -22.86
C HIS A 26 -25.75 10.53 -24.24
N LEU A 27 -26.70 9.62 -24.43
CA LEU A 27 -27.39 9.40 -25.70
C LEU A 27 -28.88 9.28 -25.42
N GLU A 28 -29.68 10.00 -26.19
CA GLU A 28 -31.13 9.77 -26.23
C GLU A 28 -31.45 8.45 -26.96
N PRO A 29 -32.65 7.87 -26.76
CA PRO A 29 -33.05 6.66 -27.45
C PRO A 29 -32.93 6.79 -28.98
N GLY A 30 -32.09 5.93 -29.58
CA GLY A 30 -31.82 5.94 -31.03
C GLY A 30 -30.72 6.90 -31.48
N GLU A 31 -30.15 7.70 -30.58
CA GLU A 31 -29.01 8.56 -30.89
C GLU A 31 -27.70 7.77 -31.01
N ALA A 32 -26.83 8.22 -31.91
CA ALA A 32 -25.47 7.72 -32.06
C ALA A 32 -24.50 8.89 -32.10
N GLN A 33 -23.36 8.74 -31.40
CA GLN A 33 -22.31 9.74 -31.36
C GLN A 33 -20.95 9.12 -31.67
N THR A 34 -20.14 9.83 -32.47
CA THR A 34 -18.74 9.50 -32.70
C THR A 34 -17.87 10.10 -31.59
N VAL A 35 -16.97 9.28 -31.04
CA VAL A 35 -16.03 9.68 -29.99
C VAL A 35 -14.61 9.42 -30.47
N SER A 36 -13.72 10.38 -30.26
CA SER A 36 -12.28 10.26 -30.54
C SER A 36 -11.50 10.20 -29.24
N ILE A 37 -10.64 9.18 -29.11
CA ILE A 37 -9.70 9.03 -27.99
C ILE A 37 -8.30 9.01 -28.60
N ALA A 38 -7.48 10.01 -28.25
CA ALA A 38 -6.11 10.09 -28.72
C ALA A 38 -5.21 9.14 -27.91
N LEU A 39 -4.41 8.35 -28.61
CA LEU A 39 -3.34 7.54 -28.03
C LEU A 39 -2.01 8.13 -28.50
N ASP A 40 -1.22 8.66 -27.57
CA ASP A 40 0.12 9.18 -27.84
C ASP A 40 1.18 8.09 -27.62
N ARG A 41 2.46 8.42 -27.81
CA ARG A 41 3.59 7.49 -27.55
C ARG A 41 3.53 6.91 -26.14
N ARG A 42 3.05 7.68 -25.17
CA ARG A 42 2.92 7.29 -23.76
C ARG A 42 1.94 6.14 -23.56
N ALA A 43 0.94 6.02 -24.43
CA ALA A 43 -0.02 4.92 -24.39
C ALA A 43 0.63 3.54 -24.59
N PHE A 44 1.75 3.48 -25.31
CA PHE A 44 2.47 2.25 -25.62
C PHE A 44 3.69 2.03 -24.71
N ALA A 45 4.19 3.09 -24.07
CA ALA A 45 5.44 3.08 -23.33
C ALA A 45 5.40 2.36 -21.97
N VAL A 46 6.53 1.77 -21.59
CA VAL A 46 6.85 1.23 -20.27
C VAL A 46 7.98 2.02 -19.62
N TRP A 47 8.02 2.07 -18.28
CA TRP A 47 9.10 2.73 -17.55
C TRP A 47 10.28 1.78 -17.46
N ASP A 48 11.40 2.18 -18.04
CA ASP A 48 12.66 1.46 -17.92
C ASP A 48 13.46 2.03 -16.74
N VAL A 49 13.75 1.18 -15.75
CA VAL A 49 14.47 1.60 -14.54
C VAL A 49 15.94 1.91 -14.83
N ALA A 50 16.57 1.20 -15.78
CA ALA A 50 17.98 1.39 -16.11
C ALA A 50 18.19 2.68 -16.92
N ALA A 51 17.30 2.97 -17.87
CA ALA A 51 17.30 4.22 -18.64
C ALA A 51 16.71 5.41 -17.86
N GLN A 52 15.95 5.14 -16.79
CA GLN A 52 15.18 6.14 -16.03
C GLN A 52 14.26 6.98 -16.94
N ASP A 53 13.62 6.33 -17.92
CA ASP A 53 12.78 6.99 -18.92
C ASP A 53 11.65 6.06 -19.43
N TRP A 54 10.69 6.66 -20.14
CA TRP A 54 9.60 5.98 -20.81
C TRP A 54 9.98 5.56 -22.23
N LEU A 55 10.11 4.26 -22.42
CA LEU A 55 10.52 3.62 -23.66
C LEU A 55 9.35 2.83 -24.26
N VAL A 56 9.31 2.71 -25.59
CA VAL A 56 8.29 1.95 -26.32
C VAL A 56 8.95 0.76 -26.99
N GLU A 57 8.45 -0.45 -26.72
CA GLU A 57 8.88 -1.63 -27.46
C GLU A 57 8.31 -1.58 -28.88
N ALA A 58 9.13 -1.89 -29.88
CA ALA A 58 8.63 -2.08 -31.22
C ALA A 58 7.89 -3.42 -31.31
N GLY A 59 6.76 -3.44 -32.00
CA GLY A 59 5.98 -4.66 -32.22
C GLY A 59 4.48 -4.40 -32.34
N THR A 60 3.72 -5.48 -32.29
CA THR A 60 2.26 -5.45 -32.43
C THR A 60 1.58 -5.17 -31.10
N TYR A 61 0.78 -4.11 -31.07
CA TYR A 61 -0.12 -3.78 -29.97
C TYR A 61 -1.57 -4.00 -30.37
N GLU A 62 -2.40 -4.47 -29.45
CA GLU A 62 -3.86 -4.52 -29.61
C GLU A 62 -4.50 -3.28 -28.97
N ILE A 63 -5.22 -2.50 -29.77
CA ILE A 63 -6.12 -1.45 -29.29
C ILE A 63 -7.49 -2.09 -29.05
N VAL A 64 -7.92 -2.11 -27.78
CA VAL A 64 -9.11 -2.83 -27.34
C VAL A 64 -10.18 -1.83 -26.90
N VAL A 65 -11.32 -1.84 -27.58
CA VAL A 65 -12.51 -1.07 -27.20
C VAL A 65 -13.43 -1.94 -26.36
N ALA A 66 -13.81 -1.47 -25.18
CA ALA A 66 -14.57 -2.26 -24.21
C ALA A 66 -15.61 -1.42 -23.43
N ARG A 67 -16.60 -2.11 -22.86
CA ARG A 67 -17.59 -1.49 -21.94
C ARG A 67 -17.12 -1.51 -20.49
N SER A 68 -16.31 -2.52 -20.15
CA SER A 68 -15.63 -2.70 -18.86
C SER A 68 -14.27 -3.36 -19.10
N SER A 69 -13.47 -3.56 -18.06
CA SER A 69 -12.18 -4.28 -18.19
C SER A 69 -12.29 -5.74 -18.67
N VAL A 70 -13.50 -6.32 -18.60
CA VAL A 70 -13.77 -7.71 -19.00
C VAL A 70 -14.65 -7.82 -20.25
N GLU A 71 -15.50 -6.83 -20.52
CA GLU A 71 -16.46 -6.87 -21.63
C GLU A 71 -15.90 -6.15 -22.87
N VAL A 72 -15.12 -6.89 -23.66
CA VAL A 72 -14.54 -6.42 -24.92
C VAL A 72 -15.62 -6.34 -26.01
N VAL A 73 -15.58 -5.25 -26.78
CA VAL A 73 -16.48 -5.00 -27.91
C VAL A 73 -15.75 -5.20 -29.25
N ALA A 74 -14.54 -4.66 -29.36
CA ALA A 74 -13.73 -4.76 -30.57
C ALA A 74 -12.25 -4.67 -30.23
N THR A 75 -11.42 -5.29 -31.06
CA THR A 75 -9.95 -5.23 -30.98
C THR A 75 -9.39 -4.96 -32.37
N THR A 76 -8.34 -4.16 -32.46
CA THR A 76 -7.58 -3.94 -33.69
C THR A 76 -6.08 -3.99 -33.41
N ALA A 77 -5.32 -4.65 -34.27
CA ALA A 77 -3.87 -4.72 -34.18
C ALA A 77 -3.26 -3.44 -34.77
N HIS A 78 -2.24 -2.92 -34.10
CA HIS A 78 -1.49 -1.74 -34.48
C HIS A 78 0.00 -2.01 -34.33
N GLU A 79 0.72 -1.92 -35.45
CA GLU A 79 2.17 -2.10 -35.45
C GLU A 79 2.85 -0.79 -35.03
N VAL A 80 3.64 -0.84 -33.96
CA VAL A 80 4.38 0.30 -33.43
C VAL A 80 5.85 0.14 -33.79
N ALA A 81 6.38 1.09 -34.55
CA ALA A 81 7.81 1.21 -34.80
C ALA A 81 8.46 2.07 -33.71
N SER A 82 9.57 1.59 -33.15
CA SER A 82 10.35 2.30 -32.14
C SER A 82 11.83 1.91 -32.25
N ASP A 83 12.73 2.86 -32.02
CA ASP A 83 14.16 2.62 -31.93
C ASP A 83 14.61 2.38 -30.47
N ASP A 84 13.70 2.47 -29.52
CA ASP A 84 14.02 2.26 -28.11
C ASP A 84 14.40 0.80 -27.84
N ARG A 85 15.21 0.60 -26.80
CA ARG A 85 15.58 -0.72 -26.30
C ARG A 85 15.21 -0.81 -24.83
N VAL A 86 14.10 -1.48 -24.56
CA VAL A 86 13.69 -1.79 -23.19
C VAL A 86 14.60 -2.86 -22.62
N THR A 87 15.06 -2.64 -21.39
CA THR A 87 15.82 -3.60 -20.60
C THR A 87 14.90 -4.75 -20.21
N PRO A 88 15.16 -5.99 -20.66
CA PRO A 88 14.30 -7.11 -20.30
C PRO A 88 14.32 -7.37 -18.81
N VAL A 89 13.14 -7.45 -18.19
CA VAL A 89 12.96 -7.80 -16.79
C VAL A 89 12.01 -8.99 -16.71
N PRO A 90 12.54 -10.22 -16.62
CA PRO A 90 11.71 -11.41 -16.55
C PRO A 90 10.80 -11.37 -15.32
N GLY A 91 9.56 -11.74 -15.53
CA GLY A 91 8.60 -11.88 -14.45
C GLY A 91 8.83 -13.07 -13.54
N PRO A 92 8.17 -13.09 -12.38
CA PRO A 92 8.00 -14.32 -11.63
C PRO A 92 7.17 -15.33 -12.44
N ALA A 93 7.38 -16.62 -12.21
CA ALA A 93 6.63 -17.68 -12.88
C ALA A 93 5.13 -17.73 -12.49
N SER A 94 4.74 -17.04 -11.43
CA SER A 94 3.36 -16.98 -10.93
C SER A 94 3.02 -15.60 -10.36
N PHE A 95 1.76 -15.39 -9.94
CA PHE A 95 1.33 -14.17 -9.26
C PHE A 95 2.09 -13.88 -7.96
N VAL A 96 2.63 -14.92 -7.31
CA VAL A 96 3.48 -14.79 -6.12
C VAL A 96 4.89 -15.18 -6.51
N ALA A 97 5.80 -14.21 -6.46
CA ALA A 97 7.22 -14.46 -6.64
C ALA A 97 7.76 -15.31 -5.49
N THR A 98 8.63 -16.27 -5.79
CA THR A 98 9.51 -16.88 -4.79
C THR A 98 10.51 -15.86 -4.28
N ASP A 99 11.10 -16.09 -3.10
CA ASP A 99 12.14 -15.20 -2.55
C ASP A 99 13.32 -15.01 -3.52
N ALA A 100 13.69 -16.05 -4.28
CA ALA A 100 14.74 -16.00 -5.28
C ALA A 100 14.36 -15.13 -6.49
N GLU A 101 13.11 -15.22 -6.95
CA GLU A 101 12.59 -14.33 -8.01
C GLU A 101 12.51 -12.89 -7.52
N PHE A 102 12.00 -12.67 -6.31
CA PHE A 102 11.87 -11.35 -5.72
C PHE A 102 13.24 -10.69 -5.50
N ALA A 103 14.23 -11.43 -5.00
CA ALA A 103 15.60 -10.94 -4.86
C ALA A 103 16.21 -10.49 -6.21
N ARG A 104 15.98 -11.25 -7.28
CA ARG A 104 16.42 -10.86 -8.64
C ARG A 104 15.74 -9.57 -9.10
N LEU A 105 14.43 -9.44 -8.89
CA LEU A 105 13.68 -8.22 -9.23
C LEU A 105 14.14 -7.01 -8.42
N LEU A 106 14.48 -7.22 -7.15
CA LEU A 106 15.00 -6.17 -6.26
C LEU A 106 16.42 -5.74 -6.63
N GLY A 107 17.18 -6.60 -7.34
CA GLY A 107 18.59 -6.39 -7.64
C GLY A 107 19.51 -6.67 -6.44
N GLY A 108 19.04 -7.44 -5.45
CA GLY A 108 19.76 -7.70 -4.20
C GLY A 108 19.05 -8.71 -3.31
N PRO A 109 19.61 -9.07 -2.14
CA PRO A 109 18.94 -9.98 -1.21
C PRO A 109 17.63 -9.37 -0.71
N VAL A 110 16.63 -10.22 -0.46
CA VAL A 110 15.39 -9.81 0.21
C VAL A 110 15.78 -9.18 1.55
N PRO A 111 15.31 -7.96 1.88
CA PRO A 111 15.63 -7.32 3.14
C PRO A 111 15.20 -8.21 4.31
N GLU A 112 16.09 -8.43 5.26
CA GLU A 112 15.73 -9.13 6.48
C GLU A 112 14.73 -8.27 7.27
N VAL A 113 13.69 -8.93 7.79
CA VAL A 113 12.76 -8.28 8.72
C VAL A 113 13.57 -7.88 9.96
N PRO A 114 13.62 -6.58 10.32
CA PRO A 114 14.36 -6.15 11.49
C PRO A 114 13.91 -6.92 12.73
N PRO A 115 14.82 -7.23 13.67
CA PRO A 115 14.42 -7.88 14.91
C PRO A 115 13.45 -6.98 15.67
N VAL A 116 12.43 -7.58 16.28
CA VAL A 116 11.42 -6.89 17.10
C VAL A 116 12.05 -6.06 18.24
N ARG A 117 13.29 -6.38 18.62
CA ARG A 117 14.05 -5.70 19.68
C ARG A 117 15.37 -5.11 19.15
N PRO A 118 15.83 -3.98 19.73
CA PRO A 118 15.15 -3.18 20.74
C PRO A 118 13.91 -2.49 20.17
N PHE A 119 12.86 -2.35 20.98
CA PHE A 119 11.67 -1.60 20.59
C PHE A 119 12.05 -0.15 20.26
N HIS A 120 11.35 0.44 19.30
CA HIS A 120 11.48 1.83 18.91
C HIS A 120 10.09 2.43 18.63
N ARG A 121 10.01 3.72 18.28
CA ARG A 121 8.73 4.41 18.08
C ARG A 121 7.85 3.86 16.94
N ASN A 122 8.45 3.09 16.02
CA ASN A 122 7.73 2.40 14.93
C ASN A 122 7.39 0.94 15.29
N SER A 123 7.84 0.43 16.44
CA SER A 123 7.34 -0.83 16.98
C SER A 123 5.83 -0.71 17.24
N THR A 124 5.12 -1.82 17.09
CA THR A 124 3.69 -1.87 17.29
C THR A 124 3.34 -2.00 18.77
N LEU A 125 2.10 -1.66 19.12
CA LEU A 125 1.63 -1.89 20.48
C LEU A 125 1.59 -3.38 20.82
N GLU A 126 1.27 -4.23 19.85
CA GLU A 126 1.30 -5.69 19.97
C GLU A 126 2.70 -6.22 20.31
N GLU A 127 3.74 -5.73 19.63
CA GLU A 127 5.13 -6.09 19.93
C GLU A 127 5.51 -5.76 21.38
N LEU A 128 5.08 -4.59 21.88
CA LEU A 128 5.32 -4.19 23.27
C LEU A 128 4.64 -5.13 24.28
N GLN A 129 3.49 -5.71 23.94
CA GLN A 129 2.76 -6.67 24.77
C GLN A 129 3.53 -7.99 25.00
N ALA A 130 4.66 -8.20 24.33
CA ALA A 130 5.62 -9.23 24.73
C ALA A 130 6.17 -9.00 26.15
N THR A 131 6.17 -7.75 26.64
CA THR A 131 6.65 -7.37 27.98
C THR A 131 5.48 -7.16 28.95
N TRP A 132 5.73 -7.33 30.26
CA TRP A 132 4.69 -7.08 31.27
C TRP A 132 4.22 -5.62 31.28
N VAL A 133 5.15 -4.65 31.15
CA VAL A 133 4.82 -3.22 31.11
C VAL A 133 4.04 -2.89 29.85
N GLY A 134 4.48 -3.38 28.69
CA GLY A 134 3.78 -3.17 27.43
C GLY A 134 2.39 -3.82 27.40
N ARG A 135 2.16 -4.97 28.07
CA ARG A 135 0.79 -5.51 28.26
C ARG A 135 -0.11 -4.52 29.00
N ARG A 136 0.37 -3.94 30.09
CA ARG A 136 -0.44 -3.00 30.88
C ARG A 136 -0.76 -1.72 30.13
N ILE A 137 0.21 -1.17 29.41
CA ILE A 137 0.01 0.01 28.57
C ILE A 137 -0.92 -0.32 27.40
N GLY A 138 -0.69 -1.45 26.73
CA GLY A 138 -1.53 -1.93 25.63
C GLY A 138 -2.98 -2.12 26.01
N ASP A 139 -3.25 -2.75 27.16
CA ASP A 139 -4.61 -2.92 27.67
C ASP A 139 -5.28 -1.58 27.99
N ALA A 140 -4.53 -0.60 28.50
CA ALA A 140 -5.07 0.73 28.79
C ALA A 140 -5.43 1.48 27.50
N VAL A 141 -4.51 1.48 26.52
CA VAL A 141 -4.69 2.12 25.21
C VAL A 141 -5.83 1.48 24.44
N LEU A 142 -5.88 0.16 24.34
CA LEU A 142 -6.96 -0.56 23.64
C LEU A 142 -8.32 -0.29 24.29
N ARG A 143 -8.41 -0.29 25.62
CA ARG A 143 -9.66 0.06 26.33
C ARG A 143 -10.10 1.48 26.02
N GLN A 144 -9.17 2.44 25.96
CA GLN A 144 -9.51 3.82 25.63
C GLN A 144 -9.97 3.95 24.17
N ALA A 145 -9.25 3.36 23.23
CA ALA A 145 -9.62 3.38 21.81
C ALA A 145 -10.97 2.72 21.55
N LEU A 146 -11.29 1.61 22.23
CA LEU A 146 -12.61 0.99 22.14
C LEU A 146 -13.72 1.87 22.71
N ARG A 147 -13.46 2.66 23.76
CA ARG A 147 -14.42 3.64 24.29
C ARG A 147 -14.66 4.80 23.32
N GLU A 148 -13.61 5.30 22.70
CA GLU A 148 -13.70 6.36 21.69
C GLU A 148 -14.46 5.86 20.46
N ALA A 149 -14.07 4.69 19.94
CA ALA A 149 -14.76 4.05 18.83
C ALA A 149 -16.23 3.74 19.12
N ALA A 150 -16.62 3.50 20.37
CA ALA A 150 -18.03 3.30 20.74
C ALA A 150 -18.92 4.55 20.52
N HIS A 151 -18.33 5.75 20.39
CA HIS A 151 -19.10 6.95 20.03
C HIS A 151 -19.46 6.98 18.54
N GLU A 152 -18.56 6.47 17.70
CA GLU A 152 -18.74 6.39 16.24
C GLU A 152 -19.46 5.11 15.82
N PHE A 153 -19.24 4.02 16.56
CA PHE A 153 -19.82 2.70 16.36
C PHE A 153 -20.52 2.23 17.66
N PRO A 154 -21.77 2.64 17.92
CA PRO A 154 -22.48 2.33 19.17
C PRO A 154 -22.75 0.83 19.40
N ASP A 155 -22.90 0.06 18.31
CA ASP A 155 -23.03 -1.40 18.36
C ASP A 155 -22.20 -2.05 17.25
N PRO A 156 -20.86 -2.13 17.44
CA PRO A 156 -19.98 -2.64 16.41
C PRO A 156 -20.12 -4.16 16.33
N ASP A 157 -20.32 -4.66 15.12
CA ASP A 157 -20.34 -6.10 14.86
C ASP A 157 -18.96 -6.73 15.16
N PRO A 158 -18.85 -8.08 15.18
CA PRO A 158 -17.58 -8.75 15.48
C PRO A 158 -16.44 -8.38 14.51
N ALA A 159 -16.74 -8.04 13.25
CA ALA A 159 -15.72 -7.67 12.26
C ALA A 159 -15.16 -6.27 12.57
N THR A 160 -16.04 -5.32 12.87
CA THR A 160 -15.71 -3.95 13.27
C THR A 160 -14.90 -3.94 14.57
N ARG A 161 -15.25 -4.78 15.55
CA ARG A 161 -14.45 -4.94 16.78
C ARG A 161 -13.05 -5.47 16.52
N ARG A 162 -12.89 -6.42 15.58
CA ARG A 162 -11.57 -6.91 15.16
C ARG A 162 -10.78 -5.84 14.44
N MET A 163 -11.42 -5.11 13.52
CA MET A 163 -10.82 -3.98 12.81
C MET A 163 -10.28 -2.93 13.79
N ILE A 164 -11.10 -2.46 14.74
CA ILE A 164 -10.67 -1.47 15.75
C ILE A 164 -9.51 -2.01 16.57
N ARG A 165 -9.57 -3.28 17.00
CA ARG A 165 -8.48 -3.91 17.75
C ARG A 165 -7.19 -3.92 16.93
N SER A 166 -7.21 -4.48 15.73
CA SER A 166 -6.05 -4.55 14.83
C SER A 166 -5.47 -3.18 14.53
N ALA A 167 -6.30 -2.19 14.22
CA ALA A 167 -5.86 -0.82 13.96
C ALA A 167 -5.07 -0.22 15.14
N VAL A 168 -5.49 -0.52 16.37
CA VAL A 168 -4.84 -0.01 17.58
C VAL A 168 -3.61 -0.83 17.96
N THR A 169 -3.66 -2.16 17.84
CA THR A 169 -2.55 -3.04 18.29
C THR A 169 -1.42 -3.13 17.27
N GLU A 170 -1.73 -3.13 15.98
CA GLU A 170 -0.76 -3.18 14.88
C GLU A 170 -0.24 -1.77 14.52
N GLY A 171 -0.89 -0.72 15.03
CA GLY A 171 -0.43 0.65 14.89
C GLY A 171 0.89 0.90 15.64
N PRO A 172 1.79 1.76 15.11
CA PRO A 172 3.05 2.08 15.76
C PRO A 172 2.81 2.94 17.01
N ILE A 173 3.68 2.83 18.02
CA ILE A 173 3.59 3.61 19.27
C ILE A 173 3.53 5.12 19.01
N ARG A 174 4.26 5.64 18.02
CA ARG A 174 4.18 7.06 17.64
C ARG A 174 2.77 7.48 17.20
N GLY A 175 1.96 6.56 16.70
CA GLY A 175 0.56 6.80 16.35
C GLY A 175 -0.28 7.18 17.57
N LEU A 176 0.01 6.59 18.73
CA LEU A 176 -0.66 6.94 19.99
C LEU A 176 -0.43 8.40 20.38
N VAL A 177 0.73 8.96 20.03
CA VAL A 177 1.02 10.37 20.31
C VAL A 177 0.04 11.27 19.57
N LEU A 178 -0.19 10.99 18.29
CA LEU A 178 -1.10 11.75 17.44
C LEU A 178 -2.56 11.56 17.85
N MET A 179 -2.95 10.34 18.21
CA MET A 179 -4.34 10.00 18.52
C MET A 179 -4.76 10.42 19.94
N SER A 180 -3.82 10.53 20.88
CA SER A 180 -4.14 10.79 22.29
C SER A 180 -4.69 12.18 22.60
N GLY A 181 -4.73 13.10 21.62
CA GLY A 181 -5.09 14.50 21.85
C GLY A 181 -4.14 15.18 22.85
N GLY A 182 -2.85 14.82 22.80
CA GLY A 182 -1.82 15.32 23.70
C GLY A 182 -1.73 14.62 25.06
N ARG A 183 -2.58 13.63 25.37
CA ARG A 183 -2.51 12.85 26.62
C ARG A 183 -1.34 11.87 26.68
N PHE A 184 -0.75 11.53 25.54
CA PHE A 184 0.39 10.62 25.41
C PHE A 184 1.50 11.30 24.58
N PRO A 185 2.31 12.20 25.15
CA PRO A 185 3.32 12.95 24.38
C PRO A 185 4.54 12.09 24.03
N PHE A 186 5.39 12.56 23.10
CA PHE A 186 6.63 11.86 22.72
C PHE A 186 7.56 11.48 23.89
N PRO A 187 7.79 12.33 24.91
CA PRO A 187 8.60 11.94 26.06
C PRO A 187 8.03 10.73 26.83
N LEU A 188 6.69 10.63 26.93
CA LEU A 188 6.06 9.46 27.54
C LEU A 188 6.22 8.22 26.65
N ALA A 189 6.06 8.37 25.34
CA ALA A 189 6.31 7.29 24.39
C ALA A 189 7.75 6.76 24.48
N ASP A 190 8.73 7.66 24.59
CA ASP A 190 10.14 7.30 24.74
C ASP A 190 10.41 6.57 26.05
N ALA A 191 9.86 7.07 27.15
CA ALA A 191 10.00 6.44 28.46
C ALA A 191 9.36 5.04 28.47
N VAL A 192 8.21 4.86 27.81
CA VAL A 192 7.56 3.56 27.63
C VAL A 192 8.43 2.59 26.82
N VAL A 193 9.00 3.05 25.70
CA VAL A 193 9.92 2.25 24.87
C VAL A 193 11.18 1.87 25.67
N ALA A 194 11.78 2.81 26.40
CA ALA A 194 12.96 2.57 27.23
C ALA A 194 12.68 1.52 28.31
N VAL A 195 11.54 1.62 29.01
CA VAL A 195 11.13 0.62 30.01
C VAL A 195 10.85 -0.74 29.36
N ALA A 196 10.19 -0.78 28.20
CA ALA A 196 9.94 -2.02 27.47
C ALA A 196 11.25 -2.70 27.01
N ASN A 197 12.29 -1.91 26.75
CA ASN A 197 13.65 -2.38 26.47
C ASN A 197 14.46 -2.72 27.73
N GLY A 198 13.88 -2.58 28.93
CA GLY A 198 14.50 -2.97 30.20
C GLY A 198 15.20 -1.84 30.95
N ASP A 199 15.14 -0.59 30.50
CA ASP A 199 15.68 0.54 31.27
C ASP A 199 14.76 0.91 32.43
N ARG A 200 15.09 0.38 33.61
CA ARG A 200 14.33 0.63 34.84
C ARG A 200 14.44 2.08 35.32
N ARG A 201 15.40 2.87 34.85
CA ARG A 201 15.54 4.29 35.23
C ARG A 201 14.42 5.14 34.62
N ALA A 202 14.00 4.79 33.41
CA ALA A 202 12.88 5.43 32.71
C ALA A 202 11.52 5.20 33.39
N LEU A 203 11.39 4.24 34.33
CA LEU A 203 10.15 4.07 35.11
C LEU A 203 9.81 5.33 35.92
N GLY A 204 10.83 6.02 36.45
CA GLY A 204 10.64 7.27 37.18
C GLY A 204 10.07 8.37 36.28
N GLU A 205 10.49 8.42 35.01
CA GLU A 205 10.01 9.38 34.02
C GLU A 205 8.57 9.09 33.59
N VAL A 206 8.23 7.81 33.35
CA VAL A 206 6.85 7.38 33.09
C VAL A 206 5.93 7.81 34.24
N LEU A 207 6.33 7.53 35.49
CA LEU A 207 5.53 7.88 36.67
C LEU A 207 5.43 9.40 36.84
N ALA A 208 6.52 10.15 36.65
CA ALA A 208 6.52 11.60 36.76
C ALA A 208 5.62 12.28 35.71
N GLU A 209 5.58 11.76 34.48
CA GLU A 209 4.73 12.30 33.42
C GLU A 209 3.25 11.96 33.63
N LEU A 210 2.94 10.77 34.17
CA LEU A 210 1.58 10.39 34.57
C LEU A 210 1.05 11.21 35.74
N VAL A 211 1.91 11.55 36.72
CA VAL A 211 1.55 12.36 37.88
C VAL A 211 1.37 13.84 37.51
N ARG A 212 2.21 14.40 36.62
CA ARG A 212 2.09 15.79 36.14
C ARG A 212 0.80 16.08 35.38
N ARG A 213 0.01 15.06 35.03
CA ARG A 213 -1.17 15.15 34.17
C ARG A 213 -2.48 14.72 34.84
N ARG A 214 -2.47 14.53 36.17
CA ARG A 214 -3.68 14.53 36.99
C ARG A 214 -4.06 15.96 37.38
#